data_AF-A0A8P0SAI7-F1
#
_entry.id   AF-A0A8P0SAI7-F1
#
_cell.length_a   1.000
_cell.length_b   1.000
_cell.length_c   1.000
_cell.angle_alpha   90.00
_cell.angle_beta   90.00
_cell.angle_gamma   90.00
#
_symmetry.space_group_name_H-M   'P 1'
#
loop_
_entity.id
_entity.type
_entity.pdbx_description
1 polymer ?
#
loop_
_entity_poly.entity_id
_entity_poly.type
_entity_poly.pdbx_seq_one_letter_code
_entity_poly.pdbx_strand_id
1 'polypeptide(L)'
;MSQAEFDKAAEDVKHLKTKPADDEMLYIYSHYKQATVGDINTVFILPPKCLKLRCVLRQQHDAIYAGTQRQWPWQPRRRSLHSSVQEEERPGLLDLRGKAKWDAWNQLKGTSKEDAMKAYVNKVEDLKKKYGI
;
A
#
# COMPACT_ATOMS: atom_id res chain seq x y z
N MET A 1 12.25 -13.91 -13.41
CA MET A 1 13.15 -13.18 -12.49
C MET A 1 13.00 -13.78 -11.12
N SER A 2 14.09 -13.93 -10.38
CA SER A 2 14.07 -14.46 -9.02
C SER A 2 13.75 -13.36 -8.01
N GLN A 3 13.05 -13.71 -6.92
CA GLN A 3 12.73 -12.76 -5.84
C GLN A 3 14.01 -12.12 -5.25
N ALA A 4 15.11 -12.87 -5.20
CA ALA A 4 16.40 -12.40 -4.70
C ALA A 4 16.99 -11.23 -5.52
N GLU A 5 16.84 -11.24 -6.85
CA GLU A 5 17.29 -10.14 -7.71
C GLU A 5 16.47 -8.87 -7.47
N PHE A 6 15.17 -9.04 -7.25
CA PHE A 6 14.27 -7.95 -6.92
C PHE A 6 14.60 -7.33 -5.56
N ASP A 7 14.84 -8.15 -4.54
CA ASP A 7 15.19 -7.67 -3.20
C ASP A 7 16.54 -6.93 -3.22
N LYS A 8 17.54 -7.46 -3.95
CA LYS A 8 18.82 -6.77 -4.17
C LYS A 8 18.63 -5.41 -4.84
N ALA A 9 17.83 -5.36 -5.92
CA ALA A 9 17.53 -4.11 -6.60
C ALA A 9 16.81 -3.10 -5.68
N ALA A 10 15.93 -3.57 -4.80
CA ALA A 10 15.24 -2.71 -3.83
C ALA A 10 16.19 -2.11 -2.78
N GLU A 11 17.24 -2.83 -2.36
CA GLU A 11 18.30 -2.26 -1.52
C GLU A 11 19.16 -1.26 -2.30
N ASP A 12 19.54 -1.58 -3.54
CA ASP A 12 20.37 -0.71 -4.36
C ASP A 12 19.73 0.67 -4.62
N VAL A 13 18.41 0.73 -4.80
CA VAL A 13 17.67 2.00 -4.96
C VAL A 13 17.77 2.89 -3.71
N LYS A 14 17.87 2.30 -2.51
CA LYS A 14 18.01 3.07 -1.27
C LYS A 14 19.40 3.70 -1.12
N HIS A 15 20.41 3.09 -1.74
CA HIS A 15 21.81 3.49 -1.62
C HIS A 15 22.31 4.38 -2.76
N LEU A 16 21.41 4.98 -3.54
CA LEU A 16 21.78 5.94 -4.58
C LEU A 16 22.38 7.22 -3.96
N LYS A 17 23.44 7.75 -4.57
CA LYS A 17 24.14 8.96 -4.11
C LYS A 17 23.30 10.23 -4.24
N THR A 18 22.41 10.27 -5.22
CA THR A 18 21.53 11.40 -5.50
C THR A 18 20.10 10.94 -5.61
N LYS A 19 19.16 11.80 -5.18
CA LYS A 19 17.74 11.52 -5.33
C LYS A 19 17.40 11.55 -6.83
N PRO A 20 16.82 10.47 -7.39
CA PRO A 20 16.40 10.46 -8.79
C PRO A 20 15.20 11.39 -9.01
N ALA A 21 14.85 11.61 -10.28
CA ALA A 21 13.74 12.47 -10.65
C ALA A 21 12.39 11.90 -10.17
N ASP A 22 11.40 12.77 -9.95
CA ASP A 22 10.12 12.38 -9.34
C ASP A 22 9.34 11.37 -10.23
N ASP A 23 9.50 11.43 -11.55
CA ASP A 23 8.95 10.46 -12.52
C ASP A 23 9.59 9.07 -12.39
N GLU A 24 10.92 9.01 -12.21
CA GLU A 24 11.66 7.76 -11.98
C GLU A 24 11.24 7.11 -10.66
N MET A 25 11.01 7.93 -9.62
CA MET A 25 10.49 7.46 -8.33
C MET A 25 9.08 6.91 -8.44
N LEU A 26 8.19 7.57 -9.19
CA LEU A 26 6.82 7.11 -9.44
C LEU A 26 6.82 5.77 -10.19
N TYR A 27 7.72 5.60 -11.16
CA TYR A 27 7.89 4.36 -11.90
C TYR A 27 8.35 3.19 -11.01
N ILE A 28 9.39 3.41 -10.19
CA ILE A 28 9.88 2.42 -9.22
C ILE A 28 8.75 2.02 -8.28
N TYR A 29 8.04 3.00 -7.75
CA TYR A 29 6.96 2.78 -6.80
C TYR A 29 5.83 1.91 -7.38
N SER A 30 5.31 2.27 -8.56
CA SER A 30 4.17 1.55 -9.15
C SER A 30 4.51 0.10 -9.46
N HIS A 31 5.70 -0.16 -10.03
CA HIS A 31 6.15 -1.52 -10.33
C HIS A 31 6.44 -2.34 -9.06
N TYR A 32 7.01 -1.72 -8.03
CA TYR A 32 7.24 -2.37 -6.75
C TYR A 32 5.92 -2.80 -6.08
N LYS A 33 4.91 -1.92 -6.09
CA LYS A 33 3.57 -2.21 -5.54
C LYS A 33 2.86 -3.29 -6.34
N GLN A 34 2.96 -3.25 -7.67
CA GLN A 34 2.40 -4.28 -8.54
C GLN A 34 3.08 -5.65 -8.33
N ALA A 35 4.41 -5.68 -8.16
CA ALA A 35 5.15 -6.92 -7.91
C ALA A 35 4.77 -7.58 -6.57
N THR A 36 4.59 -6.77 -5.51
CA THR A 36 4.32 -7.26 -4.15
C THR A 36 2.83 -7.54 -3.93
N VAL A 37 2.00 -6.50 -4.09
CA VAL A 37 0.55 -6.55 -3.83
C VAL A 37 -0.18 -7.22 -5.00
N GLY A 38 0.21 -6.90 -6.24
CA GLY A 38 -0.55 -7.23 -7.45
C GLY A 38 -1.44 -6.07 -7.88
N ASP A 39 -2.54 -6.39 -8.55
CA ASP A 39 -3.49 -5.38 -9.03
C ASP A 39 -4.02 -4.49 -7.89
N ILE A 40 -4.22 -3.22 -8.19
CA ILE A 40 -4.71 -2.25 -7.22
C ILE A 40 -6.16 -2.59 -6.84
N ASN A 41 -6.34 -3.00 -5.58
CA ASN A 41 -7.60 -3.47 -5.02
C ASN A 41 -8.58 -2.35 -4.66
N THR A 42 -8.31 -1.10 -5.05
CA THR A 42 -9.28 0.00 -4.94
C THR A 42 -10.32 -0.18 -6.04
N VAL A 43 -11.17 -1.18 -5.87
CA VAL A 43 -12.38 -1.35 -6.65
C VAL A 43 -13.13 -0.03 -6.55
N PHE A 44 -13.48 0.47 -7.73
CA PHE A 44 -14.31 1.63 -7.97
C PHE A 44 -15.63 1.45 -7.21
N ILE A 45 -15.68 1.81 -5.93
CA ILE A 45 -16.95 2.14 -5.29
C ILE A 45 -17.32 3.48 -5.94
N LEU A 46 -17.92 3.39 -7.14
CA LEU A 46 -18.95 4.35 -7.51
C LEU A 46 -19.84 4.48 -6.28
N PRO A 47 -20.08 5.70 -5.76
CA PRO A 47 -21.02 5.85 -4.68
C PRO A 47 -22.30 5.13 -5.12
N PRO A 48 -22.78 4.11 -4.39
CA PRO A 48 -24.12 3.62 -4.64
C PRO A 48 -25.01 4.80 -4.29
N LYS A 49 -25.41 5.58 -5.30
CA LYS A 49 -26.65 6.32 -5.19
C LYS A 49 -27.68 5.28 -4.75
N CYS A 50 -28.19 5.46 -3.54
CA CYS A 50 -29.22 4.67 -2.85
C CYS A 50 -28.77 3.39 -2.10
N LEU A 51 -28.19 3.57 -0.90
CA LEU A 51 -28.38 2.62 0.22
C LEU A 51 -28.95 3.36 1.44
N LYS A 52 -30.19 3.81 1.26
CA LYS A 52 -31.09 4.23 2.32
C LYS A 52 -31.50 2.95 3.05
N LEU A 53 -30.70 2.45 4.00
CA LEU A 53 -31.09 1.53 5.09
C LEU A 53 -29.87 1.08 5.94
N ARG A 54 -29.22 2.00 6.65
CA ARG A 54 -28.39 1.67 7.84
C ARG A 54 -28.81 2.57 9.01
N CYS A 55 -30.06 2.37 9.43
CA CYS A 55 -30.67 3.05 10.58
C CYS A 55 -30.85 2.12 11.80
N VAL A 56 -30.38 0.86 11.79
CA VAL A 56 -30.53 -0.04 12.96
C VAL A 56 -29.26 -0.86 13.13
N LEU A 57 -28.42 -0.46 14.09
CA LEU A 57 -27.31 -1.18 14.78
C LEU A 57 -26.17 -0.22 15.19
N ARG A 58 -26.56 0.97 15.68
CA ARG A 58 -25.72 1.88 16.47
C ARG A 58 -26.54 2.36 17.66
N GLN A 59 -27.05 1.42 18.46
CA GLN A 59 -27.85 1.78 19.65
C GLN A 59 -27.96 0.65 20.70
N GLN A 60 -26.89 -0.09 20.97
CA GLN A 60 -26.84 -1.06 22.08
C GLN A 60 -25.48 -1.11 22.79
N HIS A 61 -24.75 -0.01 22.77
CA HIS A 61 -23.84 0.30 23.86
C HIS A 61 -24.61 1.22 24.82
N ASP A 62 -24.55 0.91 26.12
CA ASP A 62 -25.05 1.69 27.27
C ASP A 62 -26.27 1.13 28.03
N ALA A 63 -26.26 -0.16 28.42
CA ALA A 63 -27.20 -0.63 29.45
C ALA A 63 -26.78 -1.79 30.39
N ILE A 64 -25.58 -2.41 30.32
CA ILE A 64 -25.28 -3.56 31.22
C ILE A 64 -23.84 -3.60 31.79
N TYR A 65 -23.15 -2.48 32.00
CA TYR A 65 -21.91 -2.52 32.80
C TYR A 65 -21.77 -1.29 33.71
N ALA A 66 -22.77 -1.06 34.55
CA ALA A 66 -22.60 -0.33 35.80
C ALA A 66 -22.26 -1.33 36.91
N GLY A 67 -21.01 -1.31 37.36
CA GLY A 67 -20.58 -1.98 38.58
C GLY A 67 -20.03 -3.39 38.36
N THR A 68 -18.71 -3.53 38.39
CA THR A 68 -17.99 -4.36 39.38
C THR A 68 -16.51 -4.34 38.99
N GLN A 69 -15.74 -3.54 39.72
CA GLN A 69 -14.30 -3.47 39.65
C GLN A 69 -13.72 -4.74 40.29
N ARG A 70 -13.45 -5.80 39.52
CA ARG A 70 -12.54 -6.89 39.94
C ARG A 70 -11.76 -7.45 38.76
N GLN A 71 -10.47 -7.15 38.80
CA GLN A 71 -9.31 -7.85 38.25
C GLN A 71 -9.58 -9.27 37.74
N TRP A 72 -9.31 -9.51 36.45
CA TRP A 72 -9.07 -10.87 35.94
C TRP A 72 -7.64 -10.98 35.38
N PRO A 73 -6.82 -11.85 35.98
CA PRO A 73 -5.44 -12.11 35.58
C PRO A 73 -5.42 -13.12 34.43
N TRP A 74 -4.53 -12.91 33.45
CA TRP A 74 -4.30 -13.78 32.28
C TRP A 74 -5.42 -13.82 31.23
N GLN A 75 -5.48 -12.78 30.40
CA GLN A 75 -5.94 -12.94 29.00
C GLN A 75 -4.73 -13.22 28.08
N PRO A 76 -4.76 -14.26 27.23
CA PRO A 76 -3.69 -14.56 26.29
C PRO A 76 -3.68 -13.58 25.11
N ARG A 77 -2.52 -12.98 24.88
CA ARG A 77 -1.91 -12.71 23.56
C ARG A 77 -2.88 -12.44 22.40
N ARG A 78 -3.44 -11.23 22.32
CA ARG A 78 -3.39 -10.52 21.03
C ARG A 78 -2.15 -9.65 21.08
N ARG A 79 -1.03 -10.21 20.62
CA ARG A 79 -0.01 -9.37 19.98
C ARG A 79 -0.82 -8.53 19.01
N SER A 80 -0.88 -7.23 19.26
CA SER A 80 -1.33 -6.28 18.28
C SER A 80 -0.37 -6.47 17.12
N LEU A 81 -0.71 -7.39 16.21
CA LEU A 81 -0.42 -7.25 14.82
C LEU A 81 -1.24 -6.02 14.44
N HIS A 82 -0.69 -4.86 14.80
CA HIS A 82 -0.69 -3.68 13.96
C HIS A 82 -0.07 -4.20 12.67
N SER A 83 -0.89 -4.87 11.88
CA SER A 83 -0.53 -5.33 10.57
C SER A 83 -0.34 -4.03 9.83
N SER A 84 0.91 -3.66 9.60
CA SER A 84 1.35 -2.52 8.81
C SER A 84 0.96 -2.73 7.34
N VAL A 85 -0.30 -3.07 7.08
CA VAL A 85 -0.90 -3.07 5.76
C VAL A 85 -1.19 -1.60 5.50
N GLN A 86 -0.27 -0.95 4.80
CA GLN A 86 -0.52 0.37 4.25
C GLN A 86 -1.67 0.25 3.25
N GLU A 87 -2.90 0.48 3.73
CA GLU A 87 -4.10 0.53 2.91
C GLU A 87 -4.13 1.91 2.25
N GLU A 88 -3.62 1.97 1.02
CA GLU A 88 -3.51 3.18 0.20
C GLU A 88 -4.89 3.52 -0.40
N GLU A 89 -5.78 4.07 0.44
CA GLU A 89 -7.04 4.66 -0.03
C GLU A 89 -6.76 5.80 -1.01
N ARG A 90 -7.63 5.97 -2.03
CA ARG A 90 -7.48 7.01 -3.06
C ARG A 90 -7.38 8.38 -2.36
N PRO A 91 -6.23 9.07 -2.47
CA PRO A 91 -5.98 10.27 -1.69
C PRO A 91 -6.96 11.40 -2.05
N GLY A 92 -7.29 12.22 -1.04
CA GLY A 92 -8.23 13.33 -1.18
C GLY A 92 -7.77 14.39 -2.19
N LEU A 93 -8.70 15.22 -2.67
CA LEU A 93 -8.50 16.18 -3.78
C LEU A 93 -7.28 17.11 -3.62
N LEU A 94 -6.87 17.40 -2.39
CA LEU A 94 -5.79 18.33 -2.07
C LEU A 94 -4.39 17.68 -1.99
N ASP A 95 -4.28 16.35 -2.13
CA ASP A 95 -2.99 15.65 -2.16
C ASP A 95 -2.57 15.24 -3.59
N LEU A 96 -1.78 16.12 -4.22
CA LEU A 96 -1.28 15.92 -5.58
C LEU A 96 -0.27 14.77 -5.69
N ARG A 97 0.55 14.54 -4.66
CA ARG A 97 1.61 13.52 -4.69
C ARG A 97 1.04 12.13 -4.51
N GLY A 98 0.14 11.96 -3.55
CA GLY A 98 -0.59 10.72 -3.36
C GLY A 98 -1.35 10.34 -4.63
N LYS A 99 -2.02 11.32 -5.26
CA LYS A 99 -2.77 11.09 -6.49
C LYS A 99 -1.87 10.60 -7.63
N ALA A 100 -0.70 11.21 -7.82
CA ALA A 100 0.25 10.78 -8.85
C ALA A 100 0.74 9.35 -8.65
N LYS A 101 1.06 8.96 -7.40
CA LYS A 101 1.46 7.60 -7.04
C LYS A 101 0.34 6.58 -7.32
N TRP A 102 -0.90 6.94 -6.95
CA TRP A 102 -2.07 6.11 -7.18
C TRP A 102 -2.38 5.97 -8.67
N ASP A 103 -2.35 7.07 -9.43
CA ASP A 103 -2.62 7.06 -10.87
C ASP A 103 -1.57 6.22 -11.62
N ALA A 104 -0.28 6.31 -11.24
CA ALA A 104 0.79 5.50 -11.83
C ALA A 104 0.61 3.99 -11.58
N TRP A 105 0.17 3.59 -10.38
CA TRP A 105 -0.10 2.18 -10.10
C TRP A 105 -1.41 1.70 -10.76
N ASN A 106 -2.44 2.55 -10.81
CA ASN A 106 -3.70 2.24 -11.47
C ASN A 106 -3.55 2.02 -12.99
N GLN A 107 -2.56 2.65 -13.63
CA GLN A 107 -2.21 2.39 -15.03
C GLN A 107 -1.62 1.00 -15.27
N LEU A 108 -1.05 0.35 -14.25
CA LEU A 108 -0.44 -0.99 -14.36
C LEU A 108 -1.43 -2.13 -14.08
N LYS A 109 -2.72 -1.85 -13.96
CA LYS A 109 -3.77 -2.88 -13.78
C LYS A 109 -3.72 -3.93 -14.89
N GLY A 110 -3.73 -5.21 -14.51
CA GLY A 110 -3.70 -6.33 -15.44
C GLY A 110 -2.29 -6.70 -15.92
N THR A 111 -1.24 -6.01 -15.45
CA THR A 111 0.13 -6.47 -15.67
C THR A 111 0.46 -7.61 -14.69
N SER A 112 1.13 -8.65 -15.19
CA SER A 112 1.54 -9.78 -14.35
C SER A 112 2.60 -9.33 -13.34
N LYS A 113 2.66 -10.00 -12.18
CA LYS A 113 3.68 -9.73 -11.16
C LYS A 113 5.09 -9.92 -11.70
N GLU A 114 5.27 -10.92 -12.54
CA GLU A 114 6.56 -11.29 -13.12
C GLU A 114 7.07 -10.21 -14.10
N ASP A 115 6.18 -9.63 -14.90
CA ASP A 115 6.55 -8.57 -15.84
C ASP A 115 6.82 -7.25 -15.11
N ALA A 116 6.07 -6.96 -14.05
CA ALA A 116 6.34 -5.83 -13.19
C ALA A 116 7.72 -5.93 -12.50
N MET A 117 8.10 -7.12 -12.03
CA MET A 117 9.43 -7.37 -11.45
C MET A 117 10.55 -7.17 -12.48
N LYS A 118 10.38 -7.64 -13.73
CA LYS A 118 11.36 -7.43 -14.81
C LYS A 118 11.56 -5.95 -15.10
N ALA A 119 10.47 -5.21 -15.28
CA ALA A 119 10.51 -3.78 -15.56
C ALA A 119 11.15 -2.98 -14.41
N TYR A 120 10.89 -3.37 -13.16
CA TYR A 120 11.54 -2.79 -11.99
C TYR A 120 13.07 -2.94 -12.04
N VAL A 121 13.56 -4.18 -12.20
CA VAL A 121 15.01 -4.46 -12.22
C VAL A 121 15.70 -3.69 -13.34
N ASN A 122 15.13 -3.69 -14.55
CA ASN A 122 15.67 -2.94 -15.69
C ASN A 122 15.80 -1.45 -15.37
N LYS A 123 14.78 -0.84 -14.77
CA LYS A 123 14.82 0.57 -14.41
C LYS A 123 15.88 0.85 -13.33
N VAL A 124 16.02 -0.03 -12.34
CA VAL A 124 17.06 0.11 -11.31
C VAL A 124 18.46 0.05 -11.91
N GLU A 125 18.71 -0.82 -12.89
CA GLU A 125 19.99 -0.83 -13.59
C GLU A 125 20.29 0.47 -14.34
N ASP A 126 19.28 1.08 -14.97
CA ASP A 126 19.44 2.38 -15.62
C ASP A 126 19.75 3.49 -14.60
N LEU A 127 19.10 3.46 -13.44
CA LEU A 127 19.35 4.42 -12.36
C LEU A 127 20.75 4.26 -11.77
N LYS A 128 21.23 3.02 -11.64
CA LYS A 128 22.62 2.74 -11.24
C LYS A 128 23.62 3.35 -12.23
N LYS A 129 23.37 3.21 -13.52
CA LYS A 129 24.24 3.79 -14.57
C LYS A 129 24.21 5.32 -14.53
N LYS A 130 23.03 5.91 -14.34
CA LYS A 130 22.81 7.35 -14.39
C LYS A 130 23.36 8.09 -13.16
N TYR A 131 23.11 7.55 -11.97
CA TYR A 131 23.44 8.22 -10.71
C TYR A 131 24.68 7.65 -10.03
N GLY A 132 25.12 6.47 -10.45
CA GLY A 132 26.25 5.75 -9.86
C GLY A 132 25.92 5.21 -8.46
N ILE A 133 26.23 3.94 -8.24
CA ILE A 133 26.41 3.37 -6.91
C ILE A 133 27.91 3.27 -6.66
#